data_AF-K6V3S1-F1
#
_entry.id   AF-K6V3S1-F1
#
_cell.length_a   1.000
_cell.length_b   1.000
_cell.length_c   1.000
_cell.angle_alpha   90.00
_cell.angle_beta   90.00
_cell.angle_gamma   90.00
#
_symmetry.space_group_name_H-M   'P 1'
#
loop_
_entity.id
_entity.type
_entity.pdbx_description
1 polymer ?
#
loop_
_entity_poly.entity_id
_entity_poly.type
_entity_poly.pdbx_seq_one_letter_code
_entity_poly.pdbx_strand_id
1 'polypeptide(L)'
;MRSLEQKWMHFNPDMEKEYKCNVYPEALKWGVTKWIAWFHETGLTCLKQDFKKGISKCGKEYHQKMRKKLNVWHKKYLDEWCKQEWKERENRYFKSWRKWAVHTDQDYWVKLAHYNRWAERIRSEHKEWTDNLKAIENNCNEWVNWKKEKNEFYKQWLQTFTKQWITDEQWNTWNKERKEYMLTKNQTQQKRQPKNQLQRSLQPKKNGKK
;
A
#
# COMPACT_ATOMS: atom_id res chain seq x y z
N MET A 1 -2.52 8.92 12.52
CA MET A 1 -2.27 8.71 13.96
C MET A 1 -3.57 8.68 14.73
N ARG A 2 -4.37 9.77 14.77
CA ARG A 2 -5.71 9.72 15.41
C ARG A 2 -6.59 8.55 14.96
N SER A 3 -6.63 8.25 13.66
CA SER A 3 -7.39 7.10 13.14
C SER A 3 -6.84 5.74 13.60
N LEU A 4 -5.52 5.62 13.78
CA LEU A 4 -4.88 4.40 14.28
C LEU A 4 -5.16 4.24 15.77
N GLU A 5 -5.03 5.33 16.52
CA GLU A 5 -5.32 5.38 17.95
C GLU A 5 -6.77 4.99 18.21
N GLN A 6 -7.73 5.66 17.55
CA GLN A 6 -9.15 5.31 17.64
C GLN A 6 -9.41 3.84 17.32
N LYS A 7 -8.80 3.30 16.27
CA LYS A 7 -8.94 1.88 15.91
C LYS A 7 -8.52 0.95 17.06
N TRP A 8 -7.44 1.28 17.76
CA TRP A 8 -6.89 0.45 18.83
C TRP A 8 -7.49 0.72 20.22
N MET A 9 -8.26 1.80 20.37
CA MET A 9 -9.06 2.06 21.57
C MET A 9 -10.35 1.25 21.60
N HIS A 10 -10.80 0.71 20.46
CA HIS A 10 -12.06 -0.02 20.37
C HIS A 10 -11.86 -1.48 19.93
N PHE A 11 -12.81 -2.34 20.29
CA PHE A 11 -12.86 -3.72 19.85
C PHE A 11 -13.00 -3.78 18.32
N ASN A 12 -12.06 -4.49 17.69
CA ASN A 12 -12.08 -4.74 16.25
C ASN A 12 -12.51 -6.20 15.98
N PRO A 13 -13.69 -6.45 15.38
CA PRO A 13 -14.15 -7.81 15.08
C PRO A 13 -13.33 -8.49 13.97
N ASP A 14 -12.59 -7.73 13.18
CA ASP A 14 -11.80 -8.22 12.03
C ASP A 14 -10.33 -8.46 12.38
N MET A 15 -9.95 -8.48 13.67
CA MET A 15 -8.55 -8.67 14.10
C MET A 15 -7.90 -9.92 13.52
N GLU A 16 -8.63 -11.04 13.48
CA GLU A 16 -8.12 -12.29 12.90
C GLU A 16 -7.86 -12.14 11.39
N LYS A 17 -8.76 -11.48 10.67
CA LYS A 17 -8.61 -11.25 9.23
C LYS A 17 -7.47 -10.27 8.91
N GLU A 18 -7.34 -9.21 9.70
CA GLU A 18 -6.41 -8.11 9.43
C GLU A 18 -4.97 -8.40 9.90
N TYR A 19 -4.82 -9.16 10.98
CA TYR A 19 -3.54 -9.39 11.64
C TYR A 19 -3.20 -10.87 11.88
N LYS A 20 -4.12 -11.80 11.56
CA LYS A 20 -4.00 -13.24 11.93
C LYS A 20 -3.78 -13.42 13.43
N CYS A 21 -4.45 -12.56 14.19
CA CYS A 21 -4.41 -12.55 15.64
C CYS A 21 -5.83 -12.67 16.15
N ASN A 22 -6.10 -13.81 16.79
CA ASN A 22 -7.32 -13.99 17.54
C ASN A 22 -7.04 -13.93 19.03
N VAL A 23 -7.72 -13.00 19.69
CA VAL A 23 -7.61 -12.75 21.12
C VAL A 23 -8.75 -13.46 21.87
N TYR A 24 -9.83 -13.79 21.17
CA TYR A 24 -11.04 -14.34 21.77
C TYR A 24 -11.36 -15.74 21.21
N PRO A 25 -11.85 -16.67 22.04
CA PRO A 25 -12.47 -16.45 23.35
C PRO A 25 -11.50 -16.42 24.54
N GLU A 26 -10.23 -16.78 24.36
CA GLU A 26 -9.25 -17.01 25.43
C GLU A 26 -9.12 -15.81 26.37
N ALA A 27 -9.11 -14.59 25.82
CA ALA A 27 -8.94 -13.38 26.60
C ALA A 27 -10.09 -13.03 27.54
N LEU A 28 -11.25 -13.70 27.43
CA LEU A 28 -12.32 -13.58 28.42
C LEU A 28 -11.91 -14.11 29.80
N LYS A 29 -10.90 -14.99 29.86
CA LYS A 29 -10.37 -15.59 31.10
C LYS A 29 -9.05 -14.94 31.53
N TRP A 30 -8.57 -13.93 30.81
CA TRP A 30 -7.29 -13.31 31.12
C TRP A 30 -7.46 -12.31 32.27
N GLY A 31 -6.54 -12.39 33.23
CA GLY A 31 -6.29 -11.31 34.17
C GLY A 31 -5.38 -10.25 33.56
N VAL A 32 -5.20 -9.14 34.29
CA VAL A 32 -4.41 -7.96 33.90
C VAL A 32 -3.02 -8.34 33.35
N THR A 33 -2.29 -9.22 34.04
CA THR A 33 -0.93 -9.62 33.62
C THR A 33 -0.90 -10.28 32.24
N LYS A 34 -1.90 -11.10 31.89
CA LYS A 34 -1.97 -11.75 30.58
C LYS A 34 -2.33 -10.76 29.48
N TRP A 35 -3.19 -9.78 29.77
CA TRP A 35 -3.51 -8.70 28.83
C TRP A 35 -2.29 -7.84 28.51
N ILE A 36 -1.54 -7.46 29.54
CA ILE A 36 -0.30 -6.69 29.37
C ILE A 36 0.73 -7.48 28.55
N ALA A 37 0.95 -8.76 28.89
CA ALA A 37 1.86 -9.62 28.15
C ALA A 37 1.47 -9.74 26.67
N TRP A 38 0.19 -10.04 26.39
CA TRP A 38 -0.31 -10.12 25.02
C TRP A 38 -0.14 -8.81 24.26
N PHE A 39 -0.43 -7.67 24.89
CA PHE A 39 -0.29 -6.38 24.24
C PHE A 39 1.16 -6.11 23.85
N HIS A 40 2.13 -6.40 24.73
CA HIS A 40 3.54 -6.25 24.43
C HIS A 40 4.04 -7.18 23.31
N GLU A 41 3.65 -8.45 23.33
CA GLU A 41 4.13 -9.45 22.36
C GLU A 41 3.45 -9.31 21.00
N THR A 42 2.13 -9.18 21.02
CA THR A 42 1.29 -9.27 19.81
C THR A 42 0.69 -7.92 19.43
N GLY A 43 0.12 -7.19 20.38
CA GLY A 43 -0.51 -5.88 20.13
C GLY A 43 0.47 -4.88 19.49
N LEU A 44 1.67 -4.74 20.05
CA LEU A 44 2.72 -3.87 19.50
C LEU A 44 3.17 -4.29 18.10
N THR A 45 3.20 -5.60 17.82
CA THR A 45 3.54 -6.12 16.50
C THR A 45 2.49 -5.71 15.47
N CYS A 46 1.21 -5.83 15.81
CA CYS A 46 0.09 -5.43 14.96
C CYS A 46 0.07 -3.90 14.73
N LEU A 47 0.29 -3.09 15.78
CA LEU A 47 0.45 -1.63 15.65
C LEU A 47 1.59 -1.25 14.70
N LYS A 48 2.75 -1.91 14.82
CA LYS A 48 3.88 -1.71 13.90
C LYS A 48 3.51 -2.06 12.46
N GLN A 49 2.68 -3.08 12.22
CA GLN A 49 2.20 -3.42 10.89
C GLN A 49 1.30 -2.32 10.31
N ASP A 50 0.37 -1.77 11.09
CA ASP A 50 -0.48 -0.67 10.64
C ASP A 50 0.33 0.58 10.28
N PHE A 51 1.31 0.92 11.11
CA PHE A 51 2.20 2.02 10.81
C PHE A 51 2.98 1.80 9.52
N LYS A 52 3.55 0.61 9.32
CA LYS A 52 4.24 0.23 8.06
C LYS A 52 3.30 0.34 6.85
N LYS A 53 2.06 -0.14 6.96
CA LYS A 53 1.03 -0.01 5.92
C LYS A 53 0.76 1.47 5.61
N GLY A 54 0.62 2.31 6.62
CA GLY A 54 0.42 3.75 6.49
C GLY A 54 1.57 4.46 5.77
N ILE A 55 2.82 4.22 6.21
CA ILE A 55 4.02 4.78 5.57
C ILE A 55 4.13 4.30 4.11
N SER A 56 3.85 3.02 3.84
CA SER A 56 3.86 2.48 2.48
C SER A 56 2.83 3.17 1.57
N LYS A 57 1.62 3.42 2.07
CA LYS A 57 0.58 4.15 1.33
C LYS A 57 1.03 5.57 1.00
N CYS A 58 1.51 6.32 1.99
CA CYS A 58 2.06 7.66 1.78
C CYS A 58 3.20 7.66 0.76
N GLY A 59 4.08 6.64 0.82
CA GLY A 59 5.17 6.48 -0.14
C GLY A 59 4.69 6.25 -1.56
N LYS A 60 3.68 5.40 -1.77
CA LYS A 60 3.07 5.20 -3.09
C LYS A 60 2.50 6.50 -3.66
N GLU A 61 1.76 7.25 -2.86
CA GLU A 61 1.18 8.54 -3.26
C GLU A 61 2.27 9.57 -3.58
N TYR A 62 3.32 9.63 -2.76
CA TYR A 62 4.48 10.48 -2.98
C TYR A 62 5.18 10.14 -4.31
N HIS A 63 5.57 8.88 -4.52
CA HIS A 63 6.23 8.44 -5.75
C HIS A 63 5.35 8.64 -6.99
N GLN A 64 4.02 8.52 -6.86
CA GLN A 64 3.11 8.83 -7.95
C GLN A 64 3.14 10.32 -8.31
N LYS A 65 3.11 11.22 -7.31
CA LYS A 65 3.23 12.67 -7.55
C LYS A 65 4.59 13.04 -8.11
N MET A 66 5.66 12.44 -7.59
CA MET A 66 7.02 12.67 -8.08
C MET A 66 7.17 12.25 -9.54
N ARG A 67 6.71 11.04 -9.92
CA ARG A 67 6.73 10.58 -11.32
C ARG A 67 5.97 11.52 -12.26
N LYS A 68 4.83 12.06 -11.83
CA LYS A 68 4.11 13.07 -12.63
C LYS A 68 4.96 14.31 -12.88
N LYS A 69 5.66 14.82 -11.86
CA LYS A 69 6.59 15.95 -12.02
C LYS A 69 7.77 15.61 -12.93
N LEU A 70 8.42 14.47 -12.71
CA LEU A 70 9.55 14.02 -13.53
C LEU A 70 9.15 13.78 -15.00
N ASN A 71 7.92 13.32 -15.25
CA ASN A 71 7.40 13.20 -16.61
C ASN A 71 7.24 14.56 -17.31
N VAL A 72 6.90 15.63 -16.59
CA VAL A 72 6.88 16.98 -17.15
C VAL A 72 8.30 17.41 -17.54
N TRP A 73 9.28 17.17 -16.67
CA TRP A 73 10.69 17.43 -16.98
C TRP A 73 11.20 16.59 -18.16
N HIS A 74 10.80 15.32 -18.24
CA HIS A 74 11.15 14.46 -19.36
C HIS A 74 10.58 14.98 -20.69
N LYS A 75 9.31 15.43 -20.69
CA LYS A 75 8.73 16.08 -21.88
C LYS A 75 9.50 17.32 -22.29
N LYS A 76 9.87 18.17 -21.32
CA LYS A 76 10.71 19.36 -21.55
C LYS A 76 12.07 18.98 -22.16
N TYR A 77 12.73 17.95 -21.65
CA TYR A 77 13.96 17.41 -22.24
C TYR A 77 13.75 16.96 -23.70
N LEU A 78 12.67 16.23 -23.99
CA LEU A 78 12.37 15.82 -25.37
C LEU A 78 12.13 17.04 -26.28
N ASP A 79 11.40 18.04 -25.79
CA ASP A 79 11.02 19.20 -26.59
C ASP A 79 12.16 20.21 -26.80
N GLU A 80 13.00 20.45 -25.78
CA GLU A 80 14.03 21.50 -25.83
C GLU A 80 15.42 20.97 -26.22
N TRP A 81 15.72 19.71 -25.86
CA TRP A 81 17.04 19.13 -26.10
C TRP A 81 17.03 18.15 -27.27
N CYS A 82 16.03 17.26 -27.35
CA CYS A 82 15.99 16.28 -28.44
C CYS A 82 15.55 16.88 -29.79
N LYS A 83 14.77 17.97 -29.78
CA LYS A 83 14.29 18.67 -31.00
C LYS A 83 15.16 19.84 -31.45
N GLN A 84 16.37 20.00 -30.90
CA GLN A 84 17.28 21.02 -31.41
C GLN A 84 17.60 20.78 -32.88
N GLU A 85 17.62 21.84 -33.69
CA GLU A 85 17.72 21.73 -35.15
C GLU A 85 18.92 20.90 -35.63
N TRP A 86 20.09 21.12 -35.01
CA TRP A 86 21.31 20.38 -35.35
C TRP A 86 21.15 18.89 -35.05
N LYS A 87 20.48 18.55 -33.94
CA LYS A 87 20.27 17.18 -33.48
C LYS A 87 19.23 16.47 -34.34
N GLU A 88 18.17 17.16 -34.74
CA GLU A 88 17.20 16.63 -35.70
C GLU A 88 17.82 16.39 -37.07
N ARG A 89 18.65 17.32 -37.56
CA ARG A 89 19.39 17.17 -38.81
C ARG A 89 20.31 15.96 -38.77
N GLU A 90 21.10 15.84 -37.71
CA GLU A 90 22.01 14.73 -37.51
C GLU A 90 21.27 13.38 -37.37
N ASN A 91 20.19 13.35 -36.58
CA ASN A 91 19.34 12.17 -36.45
C ASN A 91 18.74 11.75 -37.79
N ARG A 92 18.23 12.70 -38.59
CA ARG A 92 17.71 12.40 -39.94
C ARG A 92 18.80 11.85 -40.85
N TYR A 93 19.99 12.45 -40.83
CA TYR A 93 21.13 11.98 -41.62
C TYR A 93 21.48 10.53 -41.30
N PHE A 94 21.78 10.21 -40.04
CA PHE A 94 22.23 8.86 -39.67
C PHE A 94 21.14 7.80 -39.80
N LYS A 95 19.87 8.13 -39.54
CA LYS A 95 18.74 7.22 -39.79
C LYS A 95 18.56 6.94 -41.28
N SER A 96 18.69 7.96 -42.12
CA SER A 96 18.58 7.80 -43.58
C SER A 96 19.75 7.01 -44.13
N TRP A 97 20.98 7.33 -43.69
CA TRP A 97 22.17 6.58 -44.05
C TRP A 97 22.02 5.11 -43.67
N ARG A 98 21.60 4.79 -42.43
CA ARG A 98 21.42 3.39 -42.01
C ARG A 98 20.39 2.63 -42.85
N LYS A 99 19.35 3.30 -43.34
CA LYS A 99 18.30 2.69 -44.16
C LYS A 99 18.78 2.38 -45.59
N TRP A 100 19.65 3.21 -46.14
CA TRP A 100 20.04 3.17 -47.56
C TRP A 100 21.52 2.83 -47.79
N ALA A 101 22.29 2.56 -46.73
CA ALA A 101 23.71 2.27 -46.85
C ALA A 101 23.93 0.99 -47.66
N VAL A 102 24.84 1.07 -48.64
CA VAL A 102 25.24 -0.06 -49.48
C VAL A 102 26.69 -0.41 -49.15
N HIS A 103 26.96 -1.70 -48.95
CA HIS A 103 28.29 -2.20 -48.61
C HIS A 103 29.36 -1.94 -49.69
N THR A 104 28.94 -1.65 -50.92
CA THR A 104 29.82 -1.36 -52.05
C THR A 104 30.28 0.11 -52.12
N ASP A 105 29.80 0.97 -51.21
CA ASP A 105 30.29 2.34 -51.06
C ASP A 105 31.76 2.31 -50.59
N GLN A 106 32.64 3.00 -51.31
CA GLN A 106 34.08 3.04 -51.01
C GLN A 106 34.37 3.54 -49.59
N ASP A 107 33.50 4.39 -49.03
CA ASP A 107 33.62 4.96 -47.69
C ASP A 107 32.73 4.25 -46.66
N TYR A 108 32.13 3.10 -47.00
CA TYR A 108 31.14 2.41 -46.16
C TYR A 108 31.62 2.23 -44.72
N TRP A 109 32.86 1.73 -44.55
CA TRP A 109 33.42 1.44 -43.23
C TRP A 109 33.66 2.70 -42.40
N VAL A 110 34.06 3.80 -43.03
CA VAL A 110 34.21 5.10 -42.37
C VAL A 110 32.85 5.59 -41.91
N LYS A 111 31.85 5.62 -42.81
CA LYS A 111 30.49 6.07 -42.49
C LYS A 111 29.83 5.19 -41.41
N LEU A 112 30.08 3.88 -41.41
CA LEU A 112 29.63 2.96 -40.38
C LEU A 112 30.23 3.26 -39.01
N ALA A 113 31.52 3.57 -38.94
CA ALA A 113 32.16 3.98 -37.69
C ALA A 113 31.53 5.28 -37.14
N HIS A 114 31.26 6.26 -38.01
CA HIS A 114 30.56 7.50 -37.62
C HIS A 114 29.14 7.23 -37.13
N TYR A 115 28.38 6.39 -37.81
CA TYR A 115 27.05 5.97 -37.36
C TYR A 115 27.09 5.30 -35.99
N ASN A 116 28.03 4.38 -35.76
CA ASN A 116 28.15 3.69 -34.48
C ASN A 116 28.48 4.65 -33.34
N ARG A 117 29.38 5.63 -33.57
CA ARG A 117 29.69 6.69 -32.60
C ARG A 117 28.48 7.55 -32.27
N TRP A 118 27.72 7.96 -33.29
CA TRP A 118 26.47 8.69 -33.10
C TRP A 118 25.45 7.88 -32.30
N ALA A 119 25.22 6.62 -32.67
CA ALA A 119 24.26 5.75 -32.00
C ALA A 119 24.62 5.54 -30.52
N GLU A 120 25.91 5.33 -30.24
CA GLU A 120 26.40 5.16 -28.87
C GLU A 120 26.23 6.44 -28.04
N ARG A 121 26.51 7.61 -28.62
CA ARG A 121 26.27 8.91 -27.96
C ARG A 121 24.80 9.09 -27.60
N ILE A 122 23.88 8.85 -28.54
CA ILE A 122 22.43 8.97 -28.29
C ILE A 122 21.99 8.01 -27.18
N ARG A 123 22.48 6.76 -27.21
CA ARG A 123 22.17 5.75 -26.19
C ARG A 123 22.67 6.17 -24.81
N SER A 124 23.91 6.64 -24.73
CA SER A 124 24.55 7.06 -23.49
C SER A 124 23.87 8.27 -22.88
N GLU A 125 23.55 9.27 -23.70
CA GLU A 125 22.85 10.47 -23.25
C GLU A 125 21.44 10.15 -22.74
N HIS A 126 20.69 9.32 -23.47
CA HIS A 126 19.37 8.90 -23.01
C HIS A 126 19.46 8.14 -21.69
N LYS A 127 20.44 7.24 -21.56
CA LYS A 127 20.69 6.49 -20.34
C LYS A 127 21.00 7.43 -19.17
N GLU A 128 21.95 8.35 -19.33
CA GLU A 128 22.32 9.34 -18.32
C GLU A 128 21.10 10.15 -17.86
N TRP A 129 20.30 10.65 -18.81
CA TRP A 129 19.06 11.35 -18.49
C TRP A 129 18.09 10.50 -17.66
N THR A 130 17.85 9.25 -18.07
CA THR A 130 16.94 8.35 -17.35
C THR A 130 17.47 7.96 -15.96
N ASP A 131 18.79 7.80 -15.82
CA ASP A 131 19.43 7.46 -14.56
C ASP A 131 19.38 8.66 -13.59
N ASN A 132 19.57 9.88 -14.10
CA ASN A 132 19.38 11.11 -13.32
C ASN A 132 17.94 11.26 -12.80
N LEU A 133 16.93 10.99 -13.64
CA LEU A 133 15.52 11.02 -13.20
C LEU A 133 15.24 9.98 -12.10
N LYS A 134 15.77 8.76 -12.22
CA LYS A 134 15.64 7.71 -11.18
C LYS A 134 16.34 8.11 -9.89
N ALA A 135 17.53 8.73 -9.99
CA ALA A 135 18.25 9.21 -8.83
C ALA A 135 17.45 10.26 -8.07
N ILE A 136 16.83 11.22 -8.78
CA ILE A 136 15.95 12.23 -8.17
C ILE A 136 14.71 11.58 -7.53
N GLU A 137 14.08 10.60 -8.20
CA GLU A 137 12.92 9.89 -7.65
C GLU A 137 13.24 9.17 -6.33
N ASN A 138 14.42 8.54 -6.25
CA ASN A 138 14.81 7.70 -5.13
C ASN A 138 15.47 8.47 -3.98
N ASN A 139 16.25 9.52 -4.30
CA ASN A 139 17.10 10.22 -3.34
C ASN A 139 16.58 11.62 -3.00
N CYS A 140 15.28 11.86 -3.14
CA CYS A 140 14.72 13.13 -2.73
C CYS A 140 14.81 13.29 -1.20
N ASN A 141 15.68 14.21 -0.77
CA ASN A 141 15.96 14.50 0.64
C ASN A 141 14.70 14.77 1.45
N GLU A 142 13.70 15.43 0.87
CA GLU A 142 12.42 15.71 1.53
C GLU A 142 11.71 14.42 1.96
N TRP A 143 11.66 13.40 1.10
CA TRP A 143 11.03 12.12 1.42
C TRP A 143 11.81 11.33 2.46
N VAL A 144 13.14 11.33 2.34
CA VAL A 144 14.03 10.65 3.29
C VAL A 144 13.89 11.26 4.69
N ASN A 145 13.94 12.59 4.79
CA ASN A 145 13.79 13.32 6.04
C ASN A 145 12.38 13.13 6.63
N TRP A 146 11.33 13.27 5.81
CA TRP A 146 9.96 13.02 6.24
C TRP A 146 9.80 11.60 6.82
N LYS A 147 10.36 10.58 6.16
CA LYS A 147 10.28 9.19 6.66
C LYS A 147 11.02 9.04 7.99
N LYS A 148 12.19 9.67 8.15
CA LYS A 148 12.96 9.66 9.40
C LYS A 148 12.16 10.31 10.54
N GLU A 149 11.67 11.53 10.34
CA GLU A 149 10.84 12.26 11.31
C GLU A 149 9.60 11.46 11.71
N LYS A 150 8.90 10.85 10.74
CA LYS A 150 7.70 10.05 11.04
C LYS A 150 8.02 8.78 11.82
N ASN A 151 9.15 8.14 11.57
CA ASN A 151 9.59 6.99 12.37
C ASN A 151 9.93 7.40 13.80
N GLU A 152 10.60 8.53 14.00
CA GLU A 152 10.94 9.06 15.33
C GLU A 152 9.67 9.44 16.11
N PHE A 153 8.77 10.18 15.48
CA PHE A 153 7.46 10.50 16.04
C PHE A 153 6.70 9.22 16.44
N TYR A 154 6.67 8.20 15.57
CA TYR A 154 5.97 6.96 15.85
C TYR A 154 6.56 6.21 17.03
N LYS A 155 7.89 6.18 17.19
CA LYS A 155 8.54 5.56 18.35
C LYS A 155 8.11 6.21 19.66
N GLN A 156 8.11 7.54 19.70
CA GLN A 156 7.68 8.30 20.88
C GLN A 156 6.19 8.09 21.17
N TRP A 157 5.34 8.23 20.13
CA TRP A 157 3.90 7.98 20.27
C TRP A 157 3.61 6.56 20.74
N LEU A 158 4.32 5.55 20.23
CA LEU A 158 4.09 4.15 20.62
C LEU A 158 4.38 3.93 22.11
N GLN A 159 5.41 4.56 22.65
CA GLN A 159 5.71 4.50 24.08
C GLN A 159 4.60 5.13 24.92
N THR A 160 4.17 6.35 24.56
CA THR A 160 3.09 7.05 25.25
C THR A 160 1.76 6.29 25.17
N PHE A 161 1.41 5.82 23.96
CA PHE A 161 0.20 5.05 23.72
C PHE A 161 0.19 3.73 24.49
N THR A 162 1.31 3.01 24.52
CA THR A 162 1.43 1.75 25.29
C THR A 162 1.20 1.99 26.77
N LYS A 163 1.82 3.03 27.32
CA LYS A 163 1.63 3.40 28.74
C LYS A 163 0.16 3.72 29.01
N GLN A 164 -0.46 4.56 28.18
CA GLN A 164 -1.86 4.94 28.33
C GLN A 164 -2.80 3.73 28.25
N TRP A 165 -2.63 2.90 27.22
CA TRP A 165 -3.46 1.72 26.98
C TRP A 165 -3.43 0.73 28.16
N ILE A 166 -2.26 0.56 28.79
CA ILE A 166 -2.09 -0.28 29.97
C ILE A 166 -2.70 0.37 31.22
N THR A 167 -2.43 1.67 31.45
CA THR A 167 -2.93 2.41 32.62
C THR A 167 -4.45 2.48 32.63
N ASP A 168 -5.08 2.66 31.48
CA ASP A 168 -6.54 2.74 31.36
C ASP A 168 -7.21 1.36 31.33
N GLU A 169 -6.42 0.29 31.38
CA GLU A 169 -6.90 -1.09 31.24
C GLU A 169 -7.82 -1.26 30.02
N GLN A 170 -7.37 -0.77 28.85
CA GLN A 170 -8.23 -0.58 27.68
C GLN A 170 -8.93 -1.86 27.20
N TRP A 171 -8.41 -3.04 27.56
CA TRP A 171 -9.06 -4.33 27.36
C TRP A 171 -10.46 -4.44 28.00
N ASN A 172 -10.76 -3.68 29.05
CA ASN A 172 -12.08 -3.63 29.66
C ASN A 172 -13.12 -3.06 28.69
N THR A 173 -12.75 -2.00 27.96
CA THR A 173 -13.55 -1.42 26.88
C THR A 173 -13.75 -2.44 25.77
N TRP A 174 -12.67 -3.11 25.33
CA TRP A 174 -12.76 -4.15 24.29
C TRP A 174 -13.70 -5.30 24.68
N ASN A 175 -13.61 -5.77 25.94
CA ASN A 175 -14.46 -6.83 26.46
C ASN A 175 -15.94 -6.42 26.47
N LYS A 176 -16.24 -5.17 26.84
CA LYS A 176 -17.60 -4.63 26.86
C LYS A 176 -18.17 -4.52 25.44
N GLU A 177 -17.45 -3.86 24.54
CA GLU A 177 -17.87 -3.66 23.15
C GLU A 177 -18.03 -4.99 22.41
N ARG A 178 -17.15 -5.98 22.67
CA ARG A 178 -17.32 -7.33 22.14
C ARG A 178 -18.62 -7.98 22.60
N LYS A 179 -18.96 -7.87 23.89
CA LYS A 179 -20.22 -8.44 24.42
C LYS A 179 -21.42 -7.83 23.69
N GLU A 180 -21.42 -6.51 23.52
CA GLU A 180 -22.46 -5.78 22.77
C GLU A 180 -22.52 -6.21 21.30
N TYR A 181 -21.36 -6.36 20.64
CA TYR A 181 -21.26 -6.86 19.27
C TYR A 181 -21.82 -8.29 19.11
N MET A 182 -21.54 -9.19 20.06
CA MET A 182 -22.06 -10.56 20.01
C MET A 182 -23.58 -10.60 20.23
N LEU A 183 -24.12 -9.76 21.13
CA LEU A 183 -25.56 -9.64 21.35
C LEU A 183 -26.31 -9.18 20.10
N THR A 184 -25.80 -8.13 19.45
CA THR A 184 -26.40 -7.58 18.22
C THR A 184 -26.32 -8.56 17.05
N LYS A 185 -25.19 -9.27 16.89
CA LYS A 185 -25.02 -10.31 15.87
C LYS A 185 -26.01 -11.46 16.05
N ASN A 186 -26.20 -11.93 17.28
CA ASN A 186 -27.13 -13.01 17.60
C ASN A 186 -28.60 -12.61 17.36
N GLN A 187 -29.00 -11.38 17.74
CA GLN A 187 -30.33 -10.85 17.45
C GLN A 187 -30.60 -10.74 15.94
N THR A 188 -29.59 -10.32 15.17
CA THR A 188 -29.70 -10.20 13.70
C THR A 188 -29.82 -11.57 13.04
N GLN A 189 -29.15 -12.60 13.56
CA GLN A 189 -29.28 -13.98 13.09
C GLN A 189 -30.65 -14.59 13.45
N GLN A 190 -31.19 -14.32 14.64
CA GLN A 190 -32.53 -14.77 15.03
C GLN A 190 -33.65 -14.12 14.18
N LYS A 191 -33.52 -12.84 13.82
CA LYS A 191 -34.47 -12.18 12.89
C LYS A 191 -34.43 -12.73 11.45
N ARG A 192 -33.36 -13.44 11.07
CA ARG A 192 -33.19 -14.05 9.73
C ARG A 192 -33.62 -15.52 9.66
N GLN A 193 -33.99 -16.15 10.78
CA GLN A 193 -34.56 -17.49 10.74
C GLN A 193 -36.05 -17.43 10.37
N PRO A 194 -36.51 -18.12 9.32
CA PRO A 194 -37.92 -18.12 8.95
C PRO A 194 -38.76 -18.82 10.02
N LYS A 195 -39.91 -18.23 10.36
CA LYS A 195 -40.94 -18.78 11.26
C LYS A 195 -41.57 -20.06 10.66
N ASN A 196 -40.85 -21.16 10.63
CA ASN A 196 -41.41 -22.48 10.33
C ASN A 196 -41.44 -23.32 11.60
N GLN A 197 -42.40 -23.02 12.48
CA GLN A 197 -42.92 -23.96 13.48
C GLN A 197 -44.11 -23.33 14.21
N LEU A 198 -45.27 -23.24 13.55
CA LEU A 198 -46.58 -23.28 14.23
C LEU A 198 -47.72 -23.51 13.21
N GLN A 199 -47.71 -24.66 12.53
CA GLN A 199 -48.87 -25.17 11.78
C GLN A 199 -48.73 -26.68 11.52
N ARG A 200 -48.56 -27.45 12.60
CA ARG A 200 -48.79 -28.91 12.60
C ARG A 200 -49.58 -29.30 13.86
N SER A 201 -50.68 -28.61 14.10
CA SER A 201 -51.79 -29.10 14.90
C SER A 201 -53.03 -28.43 14.34
N LEU A 202 -53.88 -29.23 13.70
CA LEU A 202 -55.20 -28.95 13.09
C LEU A 202 -55.25 -29.44 11.64
N GLN A 203 -55.26 -30.76 11.47
CA GLN A 203 -55.99 -31.37 10.35
C GLN A 203 -57.12 -32.22 10.94
N PRO A 204 -58.38 -32.00 10.53
CA PRO A 204 -59.50 -32.81 10.98
C PRO A 204 -59.48 -34.16 10.26
N LYS A 205 -59.71 -35.23 11.03
CA LYS A 205 -59.99 -36.58 10.50
C LYS A 205 -61.23 -36.52 9.61
N LYS A 206 -61.07 -36.77 8.31
CA LYS A 206 -62.20 -37.09 7.42
C LYS A 206 -62.48 -38.58 7.50
N ASN A 207 -63.64 -38.91 8.08
CA ASN A 207 -64.29 -40.21 7.95
C ASN A 207 -64.78 -40.40 6.50
N GLY A 208 -64.50 -41.56 5.92
CA GLY A 208 -65.09 -42.02 4.67
C GLY A 208 -65.49 -43.48 4.81
N LYS A 209 -66.77 -43.72 5.11
CA LYS A 209 -67.45 -44.99 4.89
C LYS A 209 -67.77 -45.10 3.39
N LYS A 210 -67.40 -46.22 2.78
CA LYS A 210 -68.30 -47.11 2.04
C LYS A 210 -67.59 -48.44 1.83
#